data_AF-A0A7K0RGI5-F1
#
_entry.id   AF-A0A7K0RGI5-F1
#
_cell.length_a   1.000
_cell.length_b   1.000
_cell.length_c   1.000
_cell.angle_alpha   90.00
_cell.angle_beta   90.00
_cell.angle_gamma   90.00
#
_symmetry.space_group_name_H-M   'P 1'
#
loop_
_entity.id
_entity.type
_entity.pdbx_description
1 polymer ?
#
loop_
_entity_poly.entity_id
_entity_poly.type
_entity_poly.pdbx_seq_one_letter_code
_entity_poly.pdbx_strand_id
1 'polypeptide(L)'
;NELRMVATDSYRLSVKETALSEPLKEGFEANVPARALEELTRLVEPATESIAIGVRSNQVVFEVGQVALSSRLIDGQFPSYQQLLPDAFEHELTISTEEFLTVAKRIALLAQKNAPLRLSFTEGELTLSAQTPDVGEAKDTLPVPFAGEPMEIGFNPEFLVAGLESTTSDDVILKLINPLRPGLIVSADGSGFLYLIMPIRLNA
;
A
#
# COMPACT_ATOMS: atom_id res chain seq x y z
N ASN A 1 13.55 -18.19 -0.38
CA ASN A 1 14.43 -17.60 -1.41
C ASN A 1 13.81 -16.27 -1.85
N GLU A 2 13.56 -15.39 -0.89
CA GLU A 2 12.80 -14.17 -1.12
C GLU A 2 13.32 -13.07 -0.20
N LEU A 3 13.24 -11.83 -0.67
CA LEU A 3 13.34 -10.65 0.15
C LEU A 3 11.92 -10.14 0.40
N ARG A 4 11.55 -10.07 1.68
CA ARG A 4 10.28 -9.47 2.11
C ARG A 4 10.56 -8.13 2.79
N MET A 5 9.93 -7.08 2.28
CA MET A 5 9.95 -5.75 2.87
C MET A 5 8.57 -5.46 3.46
N VAL A 6 8.54 -4.98 4.70
CA VAL A 6 7.30 -4.67 5.41
C VAL A 6 7.41 -3.30 6.06
N ALA A 7 6.37 -2.48 5.91
CA ALA A 7 6.26 -1.16 6.53
C ALA A 7 4.84 -0.95 7.09
N THR A 8 4.73 -0.33 8.26
CA THR A 8 3.43 0.02 8.86
C THR A 8 3.54 1.23 9.78
N ASP A 9 2.45 2.00 9.89
CA ASP A 9 2.28 3.12 10.82
C ASP A 9 1.07 2.91 11.76
N SER A 10 0.58 1.66 11.88
CA SER A 10 -0.64 1.24 12.59
C SER A 10 -1.97 1.55 11.90
N TYR A 11 -2.01 2.44 10.91
CA TYR A 11 -3.21 2.75 10.12
C TYR A 11 -3.20 2.11 8.74
N ARG A 12 -2.01 1.77 8.26
CA ARG A 12 -1.80 1.06 7.01
C ARG A 12 -0.58 0.17 7.12
N LEU A 13 -0.50 -0.79 6.21
CA LEU A 13 0.62 -1.71 6.10
C LEU A 13 0.89 -2.01 4.63
N SER A 14 2.17 -2.05 4.26
CA SER A 14 2.64 -2.45 2.93
C SER A 14 3.59 -3.63 3.07
N VAL A 15 3.41 -4.64 2.22
CA VAL A 15 4.29 -5.80 2.07
C VAL A 15 4.66 -5.92 0.61
N LYS A 16 5.95 -6.07 0.35
CA LYS A 16 6.47 -6.44 -0.95
C LYS A 16 7.36 -7.67 -0.81
N GLU A 17 7.02 -8.70 -1.56
CA GLU A 17 7.84 -9.90 -1.71
C GLU A 17 8.54 -9.87 -3.06
N THR A 18 9.82 -10.21 -3.08
CA THR A 18 10.63 -10.30 -4.29
C THR A 18 11.44 -11.58 -4.24
N ALA A 19 11.23 -12.45 -5.23
CA ALA A 19 12.03 -13.66 -5.39
C ALA A 19 13.48 -13.28 -5.67
N LEU A 20 14.42 -13.90 -4.96
CA LEU A 20 15.85 -13.70 -5.20
C LEU A 20 16.30 -14.65 -6.32
N SER A 21 17.19 -14.17 -7.19
CA SER A 21 17.79 -14.99 -8.25
C SER A 21 18.60 -16.16 -7.68
N GLU A 22 19.19 -15.97 -6.50
CA GLU A 22 19.99 -16.97 -5.80
C GLU A 22 19.58 -17.11 -4.33
N PRO A 23 19.59 -18.33 -3.77
CA PRO A 23 19.32 -18.56 -2.37
C PRO A 23 20.38 -17.95 -1.46
N LEU A 24 19.93 -17.20 -0.46
CA LEU A 24 20.78 -16.76 0.64
C LEU A 24 21.25 -17.98 1.45
N LYS A 25 22.54 -18.00 1.81
CA LYS A 25 23.12 -19.03 2.69
C LYS A 25 22.50 -18.99 4.09
N GLU A 26 22.25 -17.80 4.60
CA GLU A 26 21.60 -17.54 5.88
C GLU A 26 20.60 -16.39 5.69
N GLY A 27 19.40 -16.52 6.26
CA GLY A 27 18.40 -15.45 6.27
C GLY A 27 18.70 -14.44 7.36
N PHE A 28 18.18 -13.22 7.22
CA PHE A 28 18.25 -12.18 8.24
C PHE A 28 16.92 -11.42 8.33
N GLU A 29 16.71 -10.80 9.49
CA GLU A 29 15.64 -9.84 9.72
C GLU A 29 16.26 -8.58 10.33
N ALA A 30 15.88 -7.41 9.83
CA ALA A 30 16.47 -6.15 10.25
C ALA A 30 15.47 -4.99 10.13
N ASN A 31 15.32 -4.22 11.21
CA ASN A 31 14.53 -2.99 11.18
C ASN A 31 15.41 -1.83 10.69
N VAL A 32 15.24 -1.45 9.42
CA VAL A 32 16.00 -0.37 8.80
C VAL A 32 15.23 0.96 8.94
N PRO A 33 15.87 2.06 9.38
CA PRO A 33 15.22 3.37 9.40
C PRO A 33 14.72 3.78 8.01
N ALA A 34 13.49 4.29 7.93
CA ALA A 34 12.87 4.75 6.66
C ALA A 34 13.79 5.73 5.90
N ARG A 35 14.39 6.69 6.62
CA ARG A 35 15.35 7.64 6.03
C ARG A 35 16.53 6.97 5.33
N ALA A 36 17.04 5.86 5.86
CA ALA A 36 18.16 5.14 5.22
C ALA A 36 17.71 4.49 3.90
N LEU A 37 16.49 3.97 3.85
CA LEU A 37 15.90 3.43 2.62
C LEU A 37 15.58 4.54 1.61
N GLU A 38 15.13 5.71 2.06
CA GLU A 38 14.94 6.88 1.19
C GLU A 38 16.25 7.34 0.54
N GLU A 39 17.34 7.41 1.30
CA GLU A 39 18.66 7.72 0.73
C GLU A 39 19.14 6.61 -0.21
N LEU A 40 18.88 5.33 0.11
CA LEU A 40 19.19 4.22 -0.79
C LEU A 40 18.48 4.39 -2.14
N THR A 41 17.18 4.70 -2.15
CA THR A 41 16.41 4.91 -3.38
C THR A 41 17.01 6.01 -4.26
N ARG A 42 17.62 7.05 -3.68
CA ARG A 42 18.29 8.11 -4.44
C ARG A 42 19.60 7.67 -5.09
N LEU A 43 20.23 6.61 -4.58
CA LEU A 43 21.46 6.02 -5.14
C LEU A 43 21.18 5.00 -6.24
N VAL A 44 19.96 4.45 -6.28
CA VAL A 44 19.55 3.48 -7.29
C VAL A 44 19.18 4.21 -8.58
N GLU A 45 19.90 3.91 -9.64
CA GLU A 45 19.65 4.41 -10.99
C GLU A 45 18.95 3.32 -11.83
N PRO A 46 18.30 3.67 -12.95
CA PRO A 46 17.70 2.68 -13.84
C PRO A 46 18.68 1.61 -14.37
N ALA A 47 19.98 1.92 -14.40
CA ALA A 47 21.04 1.01 -14.81
C ALA A 47 21.63 0.18 -13.64
N THR A 48 21.15 0.34 -12.41
CA THR A 48 21.61 -0.43 -11.26
C THR A 48 21.18 -1.89 -11.40
N GLU A 49 22.13 -2.77 -11.72
CA GLU A 49 21.87 -4.20 -11.91
C GLU A 49 21.65 -4.95 -10.58
N SER A 50 22.34 -4.53 -9.51
CA SER A 50 22.26 -5.19 -8.21
C SER A 50 22.63 -4.25 -7.06
N ILE A 51 22.13 -4.60 -5.87
CA ILE A 51 22.45 -3.94 -4.60
C ILE A 51 22.97 -5.02 -3.66
N ALA A 52 24.19 -4.88 -3.17
CA ALA A 52 24.70 -5.79 -2.14
C ALA A 52 24.23 -5.32 -0.77
N ILE A 53 23.71 -6.24 0.05
CA ILE A 53 23.19 -5.95 1.38
C ILE A 53 24.00 -6.74 2.40
N GLY A 54 24.65 -6.02 3.32
CA GLY A 54 25.34 -6.58 4.45
C GLY A 54 24.65 -6.18 5.76
N VAL A 55 24.27 -7.16 6.58
CA VAL A 55 23.72 -6.91 7.91
C VAL A 55 24.68 -7.44 8.96
N ARG A 56 25.00 -6.62 9.97
CA ARG A 56 25.82 -6.99 11.12
C ARG A 56 25.22 -6.41 12.38
N SER A 57 25.00 -7.21 13.42
CA SER A 57 24.53 -6.83 14.77
C SER A 57 23.56 -5.63 14.86
N ASN A 58 24.05 -4.39 14.76
CA ASN A 58 23.26 -3.16 14.85
C ASN A 58 23.37 -2.22 13.64
N GLN A 59 23.86 -2.70 12.50
CA GLN A 59 24.08 -1.93 11.28
C GLN A 59 23.66 -2.71 10.03
N VAL A 60 23.18 -1.96 9.05
CA VAL A 60 23.04 -2.41 7.66
C VAL A 60 23.94 -1.57 6.78
N VAL A 61 24.53 -2.21 5.77
CA VAL A 61 25.32 -1.60 4.71
C VAL A 61 24.70 -1.99 3.37
N PHE A 62 24.47 -1.01 2.52
CA PHE A 62 24.05 -1.17 1.14
C PHE A 62 25.20 -0.72 0.23
N GLU A 63 25.61 -1.57 -0.69
CA GLU A 63 26.58 -1.21 -1.73
C GLU A 63 25.86 -1.13 -3.08
N VAL A 64 25.94 0.05 -3.70
CA VAL A 64 25.36 0.36 -5.01
C VAL A 64 26.48 0.86 -5.91
N GLY A 65 26.96 0.01 -6.81
CA GLY A 65 28.12 0.31 -7.65
C GLY A 65 29.37 0.58 -6.81
N GLN A 66 29.85 1.83 -6.80
CA GLN A 66 31.02 2.27 -6.03
C GLN A 66 30.67 3.00 -4.73
N VAL A 67 29.37 3.17 -4.43
CA VAL A 67 28.90 3.89 -3.25
C VAL A 67 28.47 2.89 -2.18
N ALA A 68 28.92 3.12 -0.94
CA ALA A 68 28.49 2.38 0.24
C ALA A 68 27.67 3.30 1.16
N LEU A 69 26.43 2.92 1.44
CA LEU A 69 25.55 3.57 2.40
C LEU A 69 25.41 2.69 3.63
N SER A 70 25.67 3.23 4.83
CA SER A 70 25.48 2.50 6.08
C SER A 70 24.51 3.22 7.00
N SER A 71 23.74 2.45 7.77
CA SER A 71 22.81 2.96 8.78
C SER A 71 22.81 2.06 10.01
N ARG A 72 22.55 2.66 11.18
CA ARG A 72 22.18 1.88 12.37
C ARG A 72 20.80 1.26 12.16
N LEU A 73 20.61 0.05 12.69
CA LEU A 73 19.32 -0.60 12.78
C LEU A 73 18.50 -0.03 13.94
N ILE A 74 17.20 -0.17 13.85
CA ILE A 74 16.26 0.13 14.95
C ILE A 74 16.23 -1.10 15.86
N ASP A 75 16.49 -0.91 17.15
CA ASP A 75 16.38 -1.97 18.15
C ASP A 75 14.91 -2.34 18.39
N GLY A 76 14.65 -3.64 18.57
CA GLY A 76 13.32 -4.17 18.87
C GLY A 76 12.84 -5.18 17.84
N GLN A 77 11.70 -5.81 18.12
CA GLN A 77 11.05 -6.73 17.18
C GLN A 77 10.02 -5.98 16.35
N PHE A 78 9.96 -6.27 15.06
CA PHE A 78 8.88 -5.77 14.23
C PHE A 78 7.55 -6.43 14.66
N PRO A 79 6.42 -5.71 14.64
CA PRO A 79 5.13 -6.30 15.02
C PRO A 79 4.78 -7.53 14.16
N SER A 80 4.09 -8.52 14.77
CA SER A 80 3.55 -9.67 14.04
C SER A 80 2.38 -9.26 13.14
N TYR A 81 2.72 -8.73 11.98
CA TYR A 81 1.76 -8.08 11.10
C TYR A 81 0.81 -9.06 10.39
N GLN A 82 1.20 -10.33 10.28
CA GLN A 82 0.36 -11.36 9.66
C GLN A 82 -1.00 -11.48 10.36
N GLN A 83 -1.05 -11.20 11.66
CA GLN A 83 -2.29 -11.21 12.46
C GLN A 83 -3.25 -10.06 12.11
N LEU A 84 -2.79 -9.04 11.38
CA LEU A 84 -3.62 -7.94 10.90
C LEU A 84 -4.33 -8.28 9.60
N LEU A 85 -3.84 -9.28 8.85
CA LEU A 85 -4.41 -9.70 7.57
C LEU A 85 -5.64 -10.56 7.83
N PRO A 86 -6.82 -10.20 7.30
CA PRO A 86 -7.98 -11.07 7.36
C PRO A 86 -7.80 -12.35 6.53
N ASP A 87 -8.37 -13.46 7.02
CA ASP A 87 -8.31 -14.77 6.34
C ASP A 87 -9.33 -14.92 5.20
N ALA A 88 -10.37 -14.07 5.18
CA ALA A 88 -11.46 -14.15 4.21
C ALA A 88 -11.98 -12.76 3.85
N PHE A 89 -12.48 -12.63 2.62
CA PHE A 89 -13.06 -11.42 2.05
C PHE A 89 -14.45 -11.73 1.49
N GLU A 90 -15.35 -10.76 1.59
CA GLU A 90 -16.70 -10.86 1.02
C GLU A 90 -16.73 -10.36 -0.42
N HIS A 91 -15.87 -9.38 -0.73
CA HIS A 91 -15.76 -8.80 -2.06
C HIS A 91 -14.30 -8.77 -2.51
N GLU A 92 -14.06 -9.19 -3.75
CA GLU A 92 -12.77 -9.04 -4.44
C GLU A 92 -13.03 -8.43 -5.82
N LEU A 93 -12.55 -7.19 -6.02
CA LEU A 93 -12.83 -6.40 -7.21
C LEU A 93 -11.53 -6.16 -7.97
N THR A 94 -11.45 -6.61 -9.21
CA THR A 94 -10.34 -6.25 -10.10
C THR A 94 -10.65 -4.89 -10.73
N ILE A 95 -9.74 -3.94 -10.57
CA ILE A 95 -9.91 -2.55 -10.99
C ILE A 95 -8.61 -2.08 -11.64
N SER A 96 -8.71 -1.34 -12.75
CA SER A 96 -7.55 -0.67 -13.35
C SER A 96 -6.89 0.27 -12.32
N THR A 97 -5.60 0.06 -12.09
CA THR A 97 -4.79 0.88 -11.19
C THR A 97 -4.82 2.34 -11.63
N GLU A 98 -4.66 2.60 -12.93
CA GLU A 98 -4.60 3.95 -13.48
C GLU A 98 -5.94 4.70 -13.29
N GLU A 99 -7.06 4.07 -13.64
CA GLU A 99 -8.38 4.67 -13.50
C GLU A 99 -8.71 4.95 -12.03
N PHE A 100 -8.48 3.96 -11.16
CA PHE A 100 -8.77 4.09 -9.74
C PHE A 100 -7.90 5.17 -9.09
N LEU A 101 -6.61 5.20 -9.40
CA LEU A 101 -5.68 6.21 -8.91
C LEU A 101 -6.07 7.61 -9.40
N THR A 102 -6.45 7.74 -10.67
CA THR A 102 -6.84 9.03 -11.26
C THR A 102 -8.09 9.60 -10.59
N VAL A 103 -9.11 8.76 -10.38
CA VAL A 103 -10.33 9.15 -9.66
C VAL A 103 -10.01 9.48 -8.19
N ALA A 104 -9.27 8.61 -7.51
CA ALA A 104 -8.88 8.82 -6.10
C ALA A 104 -8.11 10.12 -5.90
N LYS A 105 -7.11 10.42 -6.74
CA LYS A 105 -6.34 11.67 -6.68
C LYS A 105 -7.22 12.89 -6.89
N ARG A 106 -8.08 12.87 -7.91
CA ARG A 106 -8.96 14.00 -8.24
C ARG A 106 -9.94 14.32 -7.13
N ILE A 107 -10.55 13.31 -6.52
CA ILE A 107 -11.46 13.52 -5.38
C ILE A 107 -10.69 13.87 -4.10
N ALA A 108 -9.52 13.26 -3.87
CA ALA A 108 -8.65 13.59 -2.73
C ALA A 108 -8.18 15.05 -2.73
N LEU A 109 -7.91 15.64 -3.89
CA LEU A 109 -7.56 17.07 -4.01
C LEU A 109 -8.67 18.00 -3.50
N LEU A 110 -9.91 17.56 -3.60
CA LEU A 110 -11.07 18.29 -3.13
C LEU A 110 -11.42 17.94 -1.69
N ALA A 111 -10.87 16.88 -1.11
CA ALA A 111 -11.13 16.54 0.29
C ALA A 111 -10.45 17.55 1.22
N GLN A 112 -11.21 18.10 2.18
CA GLN A 112 -10.61 18.91 3.25
C GLN A 112 -9.66 18.07 4.10
N LYS A 113 -8.77 18.76 4.83
CA LYS A 113 -7.80 18.12 5.72
C LYS A 113 -8.54 17.21 6.72
N ASN A 114 -8.23 15.91 6.69
CA ASN A 114 -8.83 14.84 7.51
C ASN A 114 -10.26 14.39 7.11
N ALA A 115 -10.84 14.87 6.00
CA ALA A 115 -12.10 14.33 5.51
C ALA A 115 -11.87 12.93 4.90
N PRO A 116 -12.73 11.93 5.19
CA PRO A 116 -12.63 10.62 4.57
C PRO A 116 -13.01 10.70 3.09
N LEU A 117 -12.29 9.95 2.26
CA LEU A 117 -12.71 9.60 0.91
C LEU A 117 -13.71 8.45 1.02
N ARG A 118 -14.97 8.71 0.69
CA ARG A 118 -16.05 7.72 0.72
C ARG A 118 -16.03 6.92 -0.58
N LEU A 119 -16.02 5.60 -0.47
CA LEU A 119 -16.19 4.67 -1.58
C LEU A 119 -17.56 4.02 -1.40
N SER A 120 -18.49 4.34 -2.30
CA SER A 120 -19.85 3.80 -2.33
C SER A 120 -19.95 2.77 -3.46
N PHE A 121 -20.29 1.54 -3.10
CA PHE A 121 -20.41 0.41 -4.01
C PHE A 121 -21.88 0.08 -4.26
N THR A 122 -22.23 -0.06 -5.54
CA THR A 122 -23.52 -0.53 -6.04
C THR A 122 -23.26 -1.54 -7.17
N GLU A 123 -24.30 -2.25 -7.61
CA GLU A 123 -24.16 -3.26 -8.67
C GLU A 123 -23.44 -2.69 -9.91
N GLY A 124 -22.26 -3.22 -10.21
CA GLY A 124 -21.43 -2.82 -11.36
C GLY A 124 -20.66 -1.50 -11.22
N GLU A 125 -20.70 -0.83 -10.07
CA GLU A 125 -20.25 0.56 -9.96
C GLU A 125 -19.59 0.89 -8.60
N LEU A 126 -18.55 1.73 -8.66
CA LEU A 126 -17.88 2.34 -7.52
C LEU A 126 -17.89 3.86 -7.70
N THR A 127 -18.51 4.56 -6.76
CA THR A 127 -18.46 6.02 -6.68
C THR A 127 -17.52 6.45 -5.55
N LEU A 128 -16.54 7.30 -5.87
CA LEU A 128 -15.70 7.98 -4.90
C LEU A 128 -16.24 9.37 -4.64
N SER A 129 -16.40 9.75 -3.37
CA SER A 129 -16.84 11.09 -3.01
C SER A 129 -16.12 11.68 -1.80
N ALA A 130 -16.08 13.01 -1.76
CA ALA A 130 -15.63 13.79 -0.63
C ALA A 130 -16.51 15.03 -0.47
N GLN A 131 -16.88 15.36 0.76
CA GLN A 131 -17.64 16.56 1.08
C GLN A 131 -16.74 17.66 1.59
N THR A 132 -17.02 18.89 1.16
CA THR A 132 -16.43 20.11 1.71
C THR A 132 -17.48 21.19 1.95
N PRO A 133 -17.35 21.97 3.04
CA PRO A 133 -18.12 23.18 3.27
C PRO A 133 -18.09 24.19 2.10
N ASP A 134 -16.96 24.33 1.42
CA ASP A 134 -16.76 25.42 0.43
C ASP A 134 -17.15 25.04 -0.99
N VAL A 135 -16.96 23.78 -1.39
CA VAL A 135 -17.19 23.28 -2.77
C VAL A 135 -18.41 22.37 -2.86
N GLY A 136 -19.00 21.97 -1.73
CA GLY A 136 -20.07 20.99 -1.67
C GLY A 136 -19.56 19.56 -1.79
N GLU A 137 -20.24 18.73 -2.57
CA GLU A 137 -19.86 17.33 -2.81
C GLU A 137 -19.10 17.20 -4.12
N ALA A 138 -17.87 16.69 -4.04
CA ALA A 138 -17.14 16.18 -5.19
C ALA A 138 -17.35 14.67 -5.28
N LYS A 139 -17.72 14.18 -6.46
CA LYS A 139 -17.82 12.75 -6.70
C LYS A 139 -17.45 12.40 -8.14
N ASP A 140 -16.97 11.19 -8.30
CA ASP A 140 -16.67 10.60 -9.60
C ASP A 140 -16.79 9.07 -9.49
N THR A 141 -17.08 8.44 -10.61
CA THR A 141 -17.63 7.09 -10.65
C THR A 141 -16.87 6.28 -11.69
N LEU A 142 -16.53 5.03 -11.34
CA LEU A 142 -15.91 4.08 -12.25
C LEU A 142 -16.67 2.74 -12.24
N PRO A 143 -16.74 2.06 -13.40
CA PRO A 143 -17.30 0.71 -13.46
C PRO A 143 -16.38 -0.27 -12.73
N VAL A 144 -16.95 -1.13 -11.89
CA VAL A 144 -16.22 -2.20 -11.20
C VAL A 144 -17.07 -3.46 -11.17
N PRO A 145 -16.50 -4.67 -11.10
CA PRO A 145 -17.27 -5.92 -11.04
C PRO A 145 -17.85 -6.17 -9.64
N PHE A 146 -18.51 -5.18 -9.04
CA PHE A 146 -19.15 -5.33 -7.73
C PHE A 146 -20.53 -5.95 -7.90
N ALA A 147 -20.79 -7.00 -7.11
CA ALA A 147 -22.08 -7.63 -6.97
C ALA A 147 -22.37 -7.88 -5.49
N GLY A 148 -23.55 -7.50 -5.02
CA GLY A 148 -23.95 -7.66 -3.63
C GLY A 148 -24.79 -6.51 -3.08
N GLU A 149 -24.98 -6.50 -1.76
CA GLU A 149 -25.69 -5.41 -1.08
C GLU A 149 -24.88 -4.11 -1.17
N PRO A 150 -25.53 -2.96 -1.44
CA PRO A 150 -24.85 -1.68 -1.47
C PRO A 150 -24.12 -1.40 -0.16
N MET A 151 -22.87 -0.95 -0.24
CA MET A 151 -22.05 -0.65 0.93
C MET A 151 -21.22 0.61 0.73
N GLU A 152 -20.88 1.26 1.83
CA GLU A 152 -20.01 2.44 1.84
C GLU A 152 -18.88 2.26 2.84
N ILE A 153 -17.66 2.59 2.43
CA ILE A 153 -16.47 2.54 3.28
C ILE A 153 -15.67 3.84 3.12
N GLY A 154 -15.18 4.38 4.24
CA GLY A 154 -14.36 5.57 4.25
C GLY A 154 -12.89 5.22 4.37
N PHE A 155 -12.02 5.85 3.58
CA PHE A 155 -10.57 5.76 3.74
C PHE A 155 -9.94 7.13 3.89
N ASN A 156 -8.76 7.17 4.50
CA ASN A 156 -7.92 8.37 4.42
C ASN A 156 -7.50 8.56 2.94
N PRO A 157 -7.74 9.73 2.32
CA PRO A 157 -7.43 9.96 0.91
C PRO A 157 -5.94 9.78 0.60
N GLU A 158 -5.05 10.31 1.45
CA GLU A 158 -3.60 10.20 1.28
C GLU A 158 -3.12 8.75 1.37
N PHE A 159 -3.72 7.95 2.26
CA PHE A 159 -3.35 6.55 2.41
C PHE A 159 -3.85 5.69 1.25
N LEU A 160 -5.04 5.95 0.70
CA LEU A 160 -5.53 5.21 -0.45
C LEU A 160 -4.66 5.51 -1.68
N VAL A 161 -4.39 6.80 -1.93
CA VAL A 161 -3.55 7.23 -3.06
C VAL A 161 -2.15 6.64 -2.94
N ALA A 162 -1.51 6.71 -1.77
CA ALA A 162 -0.17 6.14 -1.57
C ALA A 162 -0.13 4.62 -1.79
N GLY A 163 -1.19 3.89 -1.41
CA GLY A 163 -1.29 2.45 -1.66
C GLY A 163 -1.38 2.13 -3.15
N LEU A 164 -2.19 2.88 -3.89
CA LEU A 164 -2.35 2.74 -5.34
C LEU A 164 -1.10 3.16 -6.12
N GLU A 165 -0.36 4.18 -5.67
CA GLU A 165 0.92 4.59 -6.28
C GLU A 165 2.05 3.60 -6.04
N SER A 166 1.94 2.74 -5.03
CA SER A 166 2.98 1.79 -4.65
C SER A 166 2.98 0.51 -5.47
N THR A 167 1.91 0.24 -6.22
CA THR A 167 1.84 -0.91 -7.13
C THR A 167 2.36 -0.53 -8.52
N THR A 168 2.96 -1.49 -9.21
CA THR A 168 3.37 -1.37 -10.63
C THR A 168 2.50 -2.20 -11.57
N SER A 169 1.52 -2.93 -11.02
CA SER A 169 0.56 -3.74 -11.78
C SER A 169 -0.48 -2.86 -12.44
N ASP A 170 -0.82 -3.15 -13.70
CA ASP A 170 -1.85 -2.43 -14.47
C ASP A 170 -3.23 -2.50 -13.79
N ASP A 171 -3.51 -3.64 -13.13
CA ASP A 171 -4.72 -3.87 -12.34
C ASP A 171 -4.39 -4.15 -10.86
N VAL A 172 -5.28 -3.75 -9.96
CA VAL A 172 -5.30 -4.14 -8.55
C VAL A 172 -6.53 -4.95 -8.21
N ILE A 173 -6.40 -5.83 -7.24
CA ILE A 173 -7.52 -6.50 -6.59
C ILE A 173 -7.80 -5.79 -5.27
N LEU A 174 -8.92 -5.07 -5.21
CA LEU A 174 -9.46 -4.49 -3.98
C LEU A 174 -10.29 -5.54 -3.24
N LYS A 175 -9.85 -5.94 -2.06
CA LYS A 175 -10.51 -6.91 -1.20
C LYS A 175 -11.14 -6.25 0.01
N LEU A 176 -12.43 -6.54 0.25
CA LEU A 176 -13.23 -5.93 1.31
C LEU A 176 -14.03 -7.00 2.06
N ILE A 177 -14.36 -6.70 3.32
CA ILE A 177 -15.24 -7.54 4.16
C ILE A 177 -16.49 -6.74 4.48
N ASN A 178 -16.36 -5.68 5.26
CA ASN A 178 -17.45 -4.77 5.59
C ASN A 178 -16.89 -3.37 5.90
N PRO A 179 -17.74 -2.33 6.04
CA PRO A 179 -17.31 -0.94 6.24
C PRO A 179 -16.39 -0.66 7.44
N LEU A 180 -16.32 -1.57 8.41
CA LEU A 180 -15.55 -1.39 9.65
C LEU A 180 -14.27 -2.24 9.70
N ARG A 181 -14.02 -3.06 8.68
CA ARG A 181 -12.86 -3.95 8.60
C ARG A 181 -11.81 -3.38 7.63
N PRO A 182 -10.52 -3.74 7.79
CA PRO A 182 -9.47 -3.28 6.88
C PRO A 182 -9.79 -3.66 5.43
N GLY A 183 -9.46 -2.75 4.51
CA GLY A 183 -9.40 -3.05 3.08
C GLY A 183 -8.01 -3.52 2.69
N LEU A 184 -7.92 -4.31 1.63
CA LEU A 184 -6.67 -4.80 1.07
C LEU A 184 -6.59 -4.50 -0.42
N ILE A 185 -5.44 -4.01 -0.86
CA ILE A 185 -5.10 -3.77 -2.25
C ILE A 185 -3.95 -4.73 -2.58
N VAL A 186 -4.15 -5.57 -3.59
CA VAL A 186 -3.16 -6.57 -4.01
C VAL A 186 -2.87 -6.39 -5.49
N SER A 187 -1.62 -6.55 -5.90
CA SER A 187 -1.25 -6.57 -7.31
C SER A 187 -1.90 -7.76 -8.03
N ALA A 188 -2.63 -7.52 -9.13
CA ALA A 188 -3.31 -8.58 -9.86
C ALA A 188 -2.35 -9.50 -10.65
N ASP A 189 -1.18 -8.98 -11.03
CA ASP A 189 -0.13 -9.69 -11.77
C ASP A 189 0.66 -10.72 -10.94
N GLY A 190 0.36 -10.84 -9.64
CA GLY A 190 1.09 -11.73 -8.74
C GLY A 190 2.51 -11.25 -8.41
N SER A 191 2.84 -9.97 -8.65
CA SER A 191 4.13 -9.39 -8.31
C SER A 191 4.44 -9.37 -6.81
N GLY A 192 3.54 -9.83 -5.94
CA GLY A 192 3.79 -9.97 -4.50
C GLY A 192 3.71 -8.64 -3.74
N PHE A 193 2.93 -7.68 -4.25
CA PHE A 193 2.59 -6.45 -3.54
C PHE A 193 1.24 -6.59 -2.83
N LEU A 194 1.22 -6.21 -1.55
CA LEU A 194 0.03 -6.19 -0.71
C LEU A 194 0.03 -4.90 0.11
N TYR A 195 -1.13 -4.24 0.18
CA TYR A 195 -1.32 -3.03 0.96
C TYR A 195 -2.64 -3.09 1.74
N LEU A 196 -2.55 -3.05 3.07
CA LEU A 196 -3.68 -2.99 3.98
C LEU A 196 -3.94 -1.54 4.38
N ILE A 197 -5.20 -1.14 4.38
CA ILE A 197 -5.66 0.20 4.78
C ILE A 197 -6.82 0.10 5.78
N MET A 198 -6.69 0.78 6.92
CA MET A 198 -7.74 0.85 7.92
C MET A 198 -8.86 1.81 7.50
N PRO A 199 -10.15 1.45 7.69
CA PRO A 199 -11.25 2.36 7.38
C PRO A 199 -11.37 3.49 8.41
N ILE A 200 -11.91 4.61 7.95
CA ILE A 200 -12.40 5.69 8.79
C ILE A 200 -13.91 5.51 8.94
N ARG A 201 -14.41 5.66 10.17
CA ARG A 201 -15.86 5.68 10.39
C ARG A 201 -16.48 6.88 9.68
N LEU A 202 -17.41 6.59 8.78
CA LEU A 202 -18.25 7.60 8.17
C LEU A 202 -19.29 8.02 9.21
N ASN A 203 -19.34 9.32 9.50
CA ASN A 203 -20.44 9.87 10.31
C ASN A 203 -21.67 9.94 9.40
N ALA A 204 -22.79 9.42 9.90
CA ALA A 204 -24.10 9.54 9.28
C ALA A 204 -24.68 10.95 9.50
#